data_AF-D6PDA0-F1
#
_entry.id   AF-D6PDA0-F1
#
_cell.length_a   1.000
_cell.length_b   1.000
_cell.length_c   1.000
_cell.angle_alpha   90.00
_cell.angle_beta   90.00
_cell.angle_gamma   90.00
#
_symmetry.space_group_name_H-M   'P 1'
#
loop_
_entity.id
_entity.type
_entity.pdbx_description
1 polymer ?
#
loop_
_entity_poly.entity_id
_entity_poly.type
_entity_poly.pdbx_seq_one_letter_code
_entity_poly.pdbx_strand_id
1 'polypeptide(L)' 'MTGLKSKAIFRLEIKNNQVIHQEKFYIGNRIRALTIGHDFTLWAIEDGGAGRLLKLILE' A
#
# COMPACT_ATOMS: atom_id res chain seq x y z
N MET A 1 -13.74 -10.50 11.68
CA MET A 1 -12.75 -10.57 10.58
C MET A 1 -11.57 -9.67 10.91
N THR A 2 -10.38 -10.24 11.06
CA THR A 2 -9.10 -9.56 11.23
C THR A 2 -8.43 -9.43 9.86
N GLY A 3 -8.03 -8.22 9.47
CA GLY A 3 -7.40 -7.96 8.18
C GLY A 3 -7.32 -6.45 7.94
N LEU A 4 -6.44 -6.04 7.03
CA LEU A 4 -6.20 -4.64 6.66
C LEU A 4 -7.52 -3.94 6.26
N LYS A 5 -8.18 -3.22 7.19
CA LYS A 5 -9.43 -2.50 6.90
C LYS A 5 -9.20 -1.18 6.17
N SER A 6 -7.97 -0.69 6.17
CA SER A 6 -7.57 0.56 5.53
C SER A 6 -7.74 0.46 4.01
N LYS A 7 -8.39 1.46 3.42
CA LYS A 7 -8.48 1.70 1.96
C LYS A 7 -7.33 2.61 1.47
N ALA A 8 -6.23 2.62 2.21
CA ALA A 8 -5.09 3.50 1.99
C ALA A 8 -3.78 2.75 2.24
N ILE A 9 -2.76 3.16 1.50
CA ILE A 9 -1.36 2.75 1.69
C ILE A 9 -0.63 3.88 2.39
N PHE A 10 0.24 3.54 3.34
CA PHE A 10 1.06 4.51 4.05
C PHE A 10 2.53 4.25 3.74
N ARG A 11 3.26 5.30 3.44
CA ARG A 11 4.73 5.29 3.39
C ARG A 11 5.24 5.98 4.63
N LEU A 12 6.04 5.25 5.41
CA LEU A 12 6.67 5.75 6.63
C LEU A 12 8.17 5.79 6.43
N GLU A 13 8.80 6.91 6.79
CA GLU A 13 10.25 6.97 6.97
C GLU A 13 10.55 6.85 8.45
N ILE A 14 11.39 5.87 8.81
CA ILE A 14 11.71 5.54 10.20
C ILE A 14 13.19 5.76 10.43
N LYS A 15 13.53 6.63 11.39
CA LYS A 15 14.90 6.89 11.83
C LYS A 15 14.97 6.79 13.35
N ASN A 16 15.96 6.08 13.88
CA ASN A 16 16.13 5.89 15.33
C ASN A 16 14.85 5.39 16.03
N ASN A 17 14.13 4.45 15.40
CA ASN A 17 12.86 3.90 15.89
C ASN A 17 11.72 4.93 16.03
N GLN A 18 11.80 6.06 15.32
CA GLN A 18 10.76 7.08 15.26
C GLN A 18 10.34 7.32 13.81
N VAL A 19 9.03 7.54 13.58
CA VAL A 19 8.51 7.97 12.28
C VAL A 19 8.85 9.45 12.11
N ILE A 20 9.65 9.77 11.09
CA ILE A 20 10.06 11.15 10.78
C ILE A 20 9.33 11.73 9.56
N HIS A 21 8.75 10.87 8.72
CA HIS A 21 7.90 11.25 7.61
C HIS A 21 6.77 10.22 7.43
N GLN A 22 5.58 10.72 7.11
CA GLN A 22 4.41 9.89 6.81
C GLN A 22 3.69 10.47 5.60
N GLU A 23 3.45 9.62 4.62
CA GLU A 23 2.60 9.91 3.48
C GLU A 23 1.45 8.90 3.40
N LYS A 24 0.27 9.37 2.99
CA LYS A 24 -0.95 8.58 2.91
C LYS A 24 -1.55 8.66 1.51
N PHE A 25 -1.63 7.50 0.86
CA PHE A 25 -2.23 7.36 -0.47
C PHE A 25 -3.61 6.71 -0.33
N TYR A 26 -4.66 7.42 -0.73
CA TYR A 26 -6.02 6.87 -0.78
C TYR A 26 -6.22 6.11 -2.09
N ILE A 27 -6.49 4.80 -1.99
CA ILE A 27 -6.64 3.91 -3.15
C ILE A 27 -8.11 3.56 -3.43
N GLY A 28 -9.01 3.87 -2.49
CA GLY A 28 -10.47 3.78 -2.64
C GLY A 28 -11.04 2.41 -2.27
N ASN A 29 -10.49 1.33 -2.83
CA ASN A 29 -10.84 -0.05 -2.49
C ASN A 29 -9.90 -0.62 -1.42
N ARG A 30 -10.32 -1.72 -0.81
CA ARG A 30 -9.52 -2.42 0.20
C ARG A 30 -8.42 -3.22 -0.49
N ILE A 31 -7.17 -3.00 -0.06
CA ILE A 31 -6.01 -3.75 -0.54
C ILE A 31 -5.88 -5.06 0.25
N ARG A 32 -5.76 -6.18 -0.46
CA ARG A 32 -5.52 -7.52 0.10
C ARG A 32 -4.05 -7.74 0.40
N ALA A 33 -3.19 -7.37 -0.53
CA ALA A 33 -1.74 -7.55 -0.44
C ALA A 33 -1.01 -6.48 -1.26
N LEU A 34 0.23 -6.22 -0.86
CA LEU A 34 1.17 -5.29 -1.48
C LEU A 34 2.53 -5.98 -1.55
N THR A 35 3.26 -5.78 -2.65
CA THR A 35 4.65 -6.23 -2.81
C THR A 35 5.46 -5.21 -3.58
N ILE A 36 6.79 -5.35 -3.53
CA ILE A 36 7.75 -4.52 -4.27
C ILE A 36 8.36 -5.38 -5.38
N GLY A 37 8.41 -4.87 -6.60
CA GLY A 37 9.08 -5.47 -7.75
C GLY A 37 10.59 -5.24 -7.73
N HIS A 38 11.31 -5.86 -8.67
CA HIS A 38 12.77 -5.74 -8.78
C HIS A 38 13.25 -4.31 -9.10
N ASP A 39 12.37 -3.45 -9.59
CA ASP A 39 12.60 -2.06 -9.99
C ASP A 39 12.02 -1.05 -8.97
N PHE A 40 11.78 -1.49 -7.74
CA PHE A 40 11.08 -0.72 -6.70
C PHE A 40 9.64 -0.31 -7.05
N THR A 41 9.06 -0.85 -8.13
CA THR A 41 7.64 -0.68 -8.41
C THR A 41 6.81 -1.32 -7.30
N LEU A 42 5.82 -0.60 -6.78
CA LEU A 42 4.84 -1.16 -5.86
C LEU A 42 3.68 -1.79 -6.64
N TRP A 43 3.36 -3.04 -6.30
CA TRP A 43 2.24 -3.79 -6.85
C TRP A 43 1.24 -4.14 -5.77
N ALA A 44 -0.03 -3.84 -5.99
CA ALA A 44 -1.11 -4.10 -5.04
C ALA A 44 -2.25 -4.88 -5.69
N ILE A 45 -2.91 -5.74 -4.90
CA ILE A 45 -4.15 -6.41 -5.30
C ILE A 45 -5.30 -6.01 -4.37
N GLU A 46 -6.47 -5.77 -4.95
CA GLU A 46 -7.69 -5.45 -4.21
C GLU A 46 -8.43 -6.70 -3.72
N ASP A 47 -9.27 -6.54 -2.71
CA ASP A 47 -10.18 -7.57 -2.25
C ASP A 47 -11.29 -7.93 -3.27
N GLY A 48 -11.75 -9.18 -3.21
CA GLY A 48 -12.97 -9.64 -3.88
C GLY A 48 -12.77 -10.23 -5.27
N GLY A 49 -13.80 -10.86 -5.82
CA GLY A 49 -13.74 -11.55 -7.13
C GLY A 49 -13.55 -10.62 -8.33
N ALA A 50 -13.79 -9.32 -8.15
CA ALA A 50 -13.52 -8.27 -9.14
C ALA A 50 -12.32 -7.38 -8.73
N GLY A 51 -11.46 -7.88 -7.84
CA GLY A 51 -10.29 -7.14 -7.37
C GLY A 51 -9.34 -6.81 -8.51
N ARG A 52 -8.83 -5.57 -8.53
CA ARG A 52 -7.89 -5.09 -9.55
C ARG A 52 -6.44 -5.38 -9.13
N LEU A 53 -5.58 -5.60 -10.11
CA LEU A 53 -4.13 -5.47 -9.96
C LEU A 53 -3.75 -4.01 -10.24
N LEU A 54 -3.05 -3.38 -9.31
CA LEU A 54 -2.64 -1.99 -9.39
C LEU A 54 -1.11 -1.90 -9.45
N LYS A 55 -0.60 -1.07 -10.36
CA LYS A 55 0.79 -0.59 -10.35
C LYS A 55 0.82 0.81 -9.74
N LEU A 56 1.62 1.00 -8.69
CA LEU A 56 1.80 2.27 -8.03
C LEU A 56 3.18 2.82 -8.39
N ILE A 57 3.17 3.99 -9.02
CA ILE A 57 4.38 4.76 -9.30
C ILE A 57 4.37 5.89 -8.27
N LEU A 58 5.37 5.89 -7.38
CA LEU A 58 5.58 6.98 -6.44
C LEU A 58 6.45 8.03 -7.14
N GLU A 59 5.95 9.24 -7.28
CA GLU A 59 6.74 10.42 -7.68
C GLU A 59 7.46 11.03 -6.48
#